data_AF-A0A5B8XS13-F1
#
_entry.id   AF-A0A5B8XS13-F1
#
_cell.length_a   1.000
_cell.length_b   1.000
_cell.length_c   1.000
_cell.angle_alpha   90.00
_cell.angle_beta   90.00
_cell.angle_gamma   90.00
#
_symmetry.space_group_name_H-M   'P 1'
#
loop_
_entity.id
_entity.type
_entity.pdbx_description
1 polymer ?
#
loop_
_entity_poly.entity_id
_entity_poly.type
_entity_poly.pdbx_seq_one_letter_code
_entity_poly.pdbx_strand_id
1 'polypeptide(L)'
;MFENWVGIDWSGAATRADRVNLAVARGDLGGLELVRPPSMKRKWTRNEALEFLFELLKHPEPHLIGVDAAFGFPAGFARAWIGVEDWSAMVKEFGRLERKHERARDVAAAINEQFEGGPFRFNESRNDRRFYLAHDVAYFRQTDLLTPQCLSAFYMGSGAAVGFHTVTFLACMSELIEARERGEVDFQVWPFEGELRGVHTFAEVYPALLEMPDARDDLSGDERDAMKIVQFLRDGRYAFEIHAFDLGRHLSFSRNAQIASEGWILGPLGK
;
A
#
# COMPACT_ATOMS: atom_id res chain seq x y z
N MET A 1 4.98 -20.76 -8.59
CA MET A 1 5.06 -20.54 -7.13
C MET A 1 6.27 -19.64 -6.91
N PHE A 2 6.16 -18.64 -6.03
CA PHE A 2 7.30 -17.78 -5.73
C PHE A 2 8.32 -18.53 -4.86
N GLU A 3 9.60 -18.22 -5.04
CA GLU A 3 10.70 -18.74 -4.22
C GLU A 3 11.46 -17.62 -3.50
N ASN A 4 11.12 -16.36 -3.79
CA ASN A 4 11.68 -15.18 -3.17
C ASN A 4 10.55 -14.27 -2.68
N TRP A 5 10.69 -13.76 -1.47
CA TRP A 5 9.67 -12.96 -0.81
C TRP A 5 10.29 -11.72 -0.18
N VAL A 6 9.54 -10.63 -0.19
CA VAL A 6 9.92 -9.40 0.50
C VAL A 6 8.74 -8.91 1.32
N GLY A 7 9.00 -8.57 2.58
CA GLY A 7 8.04 -7.92 3.47
C GLY A 7 8.51 -6.51 3.79
N ILE A 8 7.64 -5.53 3.62
CA ILE A 8 7.96 -4.11 3.84
C ILE A 8 6.94 -3.52 4.80
N ASP A 9 7.41 -3.08 5.96
CA ASP A 9 6.65 -2.14 6.79
C ASP A 9 6.98 -0.72 6.32
N TRP A 10 6.02 -0.09 5.63
CA TRP A 10 6.22 1.16 4.93
C TRP A 10 5.94 2.37 5.82
N SER A 11 6.72 3.45 5.64
CA SER A 11 6.55 4.66 6.45
C SER A 11 6.05 5.84 5.64
N GLY A 12 4.96 6.45 6.12
CA GLY A 12 4.41 7.72 5.60
C GLY A 12 5.01 8.99 6.20
N ALA A 13 5.92 8.87 7.17
CA ALA A 13 6.39 10.01 7.96
C ALA A 13 7.29 10.96 7.15
N ALA A 14 7.23 12.26 7.46
CA ALA A 14 8.17 13.28 6.97
C ALA A 14 8.35 13.30 5.44
N THR A 15 9.49 13.77 4.92
CA THR A 15 9.82 13.77 3.48
C THR A 15 10.52 12.48 3.07
N ARG A 16 10.62 12.21 1.76
CA ARG A 16 11.28 10.99 1.23
C ARG A 16 12.78 10.90 1.55
N ALA A 17 13.43 12.03 1.83
CA ALA A 17 14.85 12.13 2.20
C ALA A 17 15.08 12.06 3.72
N ASP A 18 14.02 12.11 4.53
CA ASP A 18 14.13 11.97 5.98
C ASP A 18 14.25 10.51 6.42
N ARG A 19 15.03 10.29 7.47
CA ARG A 19 15.21 8.96 8.07
C ARG A 19 14.01 8.60 8.92
N VAL A 20 13.30 7.55 8.52
CA VAL A 20 12.00 7.14 9.08
C VAL A 20 12.04 5.72 9.61
N ASN A 21 10.98 5.37 10.33
CA ASN A 21 10.71 4.01 10.77
C ASN A 21 10.08 3.24 9.62
N LEU A 22 10.94 2.67 8.77
CA LEU A 22 10.60 1.79 7.66
C LEU A 22 11.49 0.56 7.83
N ALA A 23 10.95 -0.63 7.60
CA ALA A 23 11.70 -1.86 7.68
C ALA A 23 11.46 -2.72 6.44
N VAL A 24 12.51 -3.46 6.06
CA VAL A 24 12.46 -4.40 4.92
C VAL A 24 13.02 -5.73 5.39
N ALA A 25 12.30 -6.79 5.06
CA ALA A 25 12.68 -8.17 5.29
C ALA A 25 12.66 -8.92 3.96
N ARG A 26 13.59 -9.86 3.79
CA ARG A 26 13.62 -10.76 2.63
C ARG A 26 13.62 -12.21 3.06
N GLY A 27 13.10 -13.06 2.20
CA GLY A 27 13.03 -14.49 2.43
C GLY A 27 13.28 -15.26 1.15
N ASP A 28 13.92 -16.41 1.31
CA ASP A 28 14.10 -17.43 0.28
C ASP A 28 13.90 -18.82 0.92
N LEU A 29 14.25 -19.88 0.18
CA LEU A 29 14.19 -21.26 0.67
C LEU A 29 15.19 -21.54 1.82
N GLY A 30 16.22 -20.71 1.98
CA GLY A 30 17.26 -20.83 2.99
C GLY A 30 16.94 -20.12 4.31
N GLY A 31 16.08 -19.10 4.30
CA GLY A 31 15.66 -18.43 5.54
C GLY A 31 15.04 -17.06 5.32
N LEU A 32 14.81 -16.35 6.42
CA LEU A 32 14.30 -14.98 6.46
C LEU A 32 15.34 -14.08 7.14
N GLU A 33 15.53 -12.87 6.63
CA GLU A 33 16.42 -11.89 7.25
C GLU A 33 15.95 -10.44 7.06
N LEU A 34 16.39 -9.57 7.95
CA LEU A 34 16.23 -8.13 7.81
C LEU A 34 17.23 -7.57 6.81
N VAL A 35 16.75 -6.70 5.94
CA VAL A 35 17.57 -5.95 5.00
C VAL A 35 17.99 -4.64 5.66
N ARG A 36 19.28 -4.30 5.54
CA ARG A 36 19.80 -3.00 6.00
C ARG A 36 19.65 -1.95 4.90
N PRO A 37 19.46 -0.66 5.24
CA PRO A 37 19.51 0.40 4.25
C PRO A 37 20.83 0.37 3.47
N PRO A 38 20.85 0.72 2.17
CA PRO A 38 22.07 0.81 1.36
C PRO A 38 23.17 1.66 2.01
N SER A 39 22.82 2.74 2.72
CA SER A 39 23.78 3.57 3.45
C SER A 39 24.34 2.94 4.74
N MET A 40 23.91 1.74 5.10
CA MET A 40 24.26 1.03 6.34
C MET A 40 23.90 1.79 7.62
N LYS A 41 23.02 2.79 7.52
CA LYS A 41 22.45 3.49 8.68
C LYS A 41 21.40 2.62 9.37
N ARG A 42 21.02 3.02 10.58
CA ARG A 42 20.00 2.30 11.37
C ARG A 42 18.59 2.41 10.79
N LYS A 43 18.25 3.59 10.25
CA LYS A 43 16.93 3.89 9.70
C LYS A 43 17.02 4.05 8.18
N TRP A 44 15.93 3.72 7.51
CA TRP A 44 15.77 3.89 6.07
C TRP A 44 15.30 5.31 5.72
N THR A 45 15.57 5.72 4.48
CA THR A 45 14.76 6.71 3.75
C THR A 45 13.85 6.01 2.76
N ARG A 46 12.79 6.71 2.32
CA ARG A 46 11.99 6.22 1.18
C ARG A 46 12.79 6.23 -0.13
N ASN A 47 13.78 7.13 -0.28
CA ASN A 47 14.72 7.09 -1.41
C ASN A 47 15.52 5.79 -1.47
N GLU A 48 16.06 5.36 -0.33
CA GLU A 48 16.77 4.09 -0.21
C GLU A 48 15.87 2.88 -0.42
N ALA A 49 14.61 2.94 0.05
CA ALA A 49 13.64 1.89 -0.21
C ALA A 49 13.30 1.80 -1.71
N LEU A 50 13.14 2.93 -2.40
CA LEU A 50 12.94 2.96 -3.85
C LEU A 50 14.15 2.42 -4.62
N GLU A 51 15.37 2.80 -4.24
CA GLU A 51 16.61 2.26 -4.82
C GLU A 51 16.68 0.74 -4.63
N PHE A 52 16.38 0.25 -3.42
CA PHE A 52 16.30 -1.18 -3.14
C PHE A 52 15.27 -1.88 -4.04
N LEU A 53 14.08 -1.32 -4.20
CA LEU A 53 13.04 -1.90 -5.07
C LEU A 53 13.47 -1.91 -6.54
N PHE A 54 14.15 -0.88 -7.03
CA PHE A 54 14.69 -0.86 -8.39
C PHE A 54 15.69 -2.00 -8.63
N GLU A 55 16.63 -2.20 -7.70
CA GLU A 55 17.60 -3.29 -7.83
C GLU A 55 16.95 -4.66 -7.67
N LEU A 56 15.96 -4.79 -6.77
CA LEU A 56 15.18 -6.02 -6.60
C LEU A 56 14.46 -6.42 -7.89
N LEU A 57 13.81 -5.47 -8.55
CA LEU A 57 13.02 -5.73 -9.77
C LEU A 57 13.87 -6.04 -11.00
N LYS A 58 15.19 -5.79 -10.95
CA LYS A 58 16.14 -6.21 -11.99
C LYS A 58 16.60 -7.65 -11.83
N HIS A 59 16.33 -8.30 -10.69
CA HIS A 59 16.65 -9.72 -10.53
C HIS A 59 15.82 -10.58 -11.50
N PRO A 60 16.41 -11.65 -12.05
CA PRO A 60 15.71 -12.55 -12.97
C PRO A 60 14.62 -13.37 -12.26
N GLU A 61 14.82 -13.67 -10.98
CA GLU A 61 13.90 -14.50 -10.21
C GLU A 61 12.74 -13.65 -9.66
N PRO A 62 11.49 -14.10 -9.79
CA PRO A 62 10.32 -13.34 -9.37
C PRO A 62 10.22 -13.26 -7.84
N HIS A 63 9.91 -12.06 -7.35
CA HIS A 63 9.63 -11.80 -5.93
C HIS A 63 8.15 -11.53 -5.69
N LEU A 64 7.58 -12.10 -4.63
CA LEU A 64 6.31 -11.63 -4.09
C LEU A 64 6.60 -10.61 -2.97
N ILE A 65 6.18 -9.38 -3.18
CA ILE A 65 6.53 -8.21 -2.39
C ILE A 65 5.28 -7.73 -1.65
N GLY A 66 5.20 -8.03 -0.36
CA GLY A 66 4.13 -7.58 0.52
C GLY A 66 4.49 -6.25 1.17
N VAL A 67 3.56 -5.30 1.17
CA VAL A 67 3.78 -3.96 1.72
C VAL A 67 2.65 -3.55 2.66
N ASP A 68 2.99 -3.05 3.84
CA ASP A 68 2.06 -2.43 4.79
C ASP A 68 1.74 -0.98 4.40
N ALA A 69 0.96 -0.84 3.33
CA ALA A 69 0.33 0.40 2.90
C ALA A 69 -0.90 0.05 2.05
N ALA A 70 -1.96 0.88 2.11
CA ALA A 70 -3.07 0.70 1.18
C ALA A 70 -2.61 1.00 -0.26
N PHE A 71 -3.01 0.18 -1.22
CA PHE A 71 -2.67 0.40 -2.63
C PHE A 71 -3.72 1.22 -3.36
N GLY A 72 -4.86 1.52 -2.74
CA GLY A 72 -5.95 2.22 -3.39
C GLY A 72 -6.88 2.91 -2.41
N PHE A 73 -7.92 3.50 -3.00
CA PHE A 73 -8.98 4.21 -2.30
C PHE A 73 -10.33 3.62 -2.76
N PRO A 74 -11.42 3.81 -1.99
CA PRO A 74 -12.74 3.34 -2.36
C PRO A 74 -13.10 3.67 -3.81
N ALA A 75 -13.73 2.69 -4.50
CA ALA A 75 -14.08 2.84 -5.91
C ALA A 75 -14.89 4.12 -6.16
N GLY A 76 -14.65 4.76 -7.31
CA GLY A 76 -15.20 6.08 -7.62
C GLY A 76 -14.29 7.24 -7.21
N PHE A 77 -13.34 7.06 -6.27
CA PHE A 77 -12.44 8.13 -5.85
C PHE A 77 -11.57 8.66 -7.00
N ALA A 78 -10.95 7.78 -7.78
CA ALA A 78 -10.12 8.18 -8.92
C ALA A 78 -10.93 9.04 -9.91
N ARG A 79 -12.16 8.62 -10.23
CA ARG A 79 -13.04 9.39 -11.11
C ARG A 79 -13.45 10.74 -10.51
N ALA A 80 -13.76 10.78 -9.22
CA ALA A 80 -14.10 12.03 -8.54
C ALA A 80 -12.93 13.01 -8.52
N TRP A 81 -11.70 12.50 -8.35
CA TRP A 81 -10.51 13.31 -8.19
C TRP A 81 -9.88 13.73 -9.53
N ILE A 82 -9.59 12.76 -10.41
CA ILE A 82 -8.84 12.98 -11.66
C ILE A 82 -9.71 12.83 -12.92
N GLY A 83 -11.02 12.60 -12.76
CA GLY A 83 -11.97 12.51 -13.87
C GLY A 83 -12.03 11.17 -14.60
N VAL A 84 -11.15 10.22 -14.26
CA VAL A 84 -11.09 8.88 -14.87
C VAL A 84 -11.02 7.80 -13.79
N GLU A 85 -11.69 6.67 -14.05
CA GLU A 85 -11.63 5.48 -13.18
C GLU A 85 -10.44 4.61 -13.59
N ASP A 86 -9.23 5.10 -13.36
CA ASP A 86 -7.98 4.41 -13.70
C ASP A 86 -7.01 4.48 -12.52
N TRP A 87 -6.66 3.31 -11.98
CA TRP A 87 -5.77 3.19 -10.82
C TRP A 87 -4.36 3.70 -11.12
N SER A 88 -3.80 3.35 -12.28
CA SER A 88 -2.44 3.76 -12.66
C SER A 88 -2.36 5.28 -12.85
N ALA A 89 -3.39 5.88 -13.46
CA ALA A 89 -3.49 7.33 -13.60
C ALA A 89 -3.57 8.03 -12.24
N MET A 90 -4.34 7.49 -11.29
CA MET A 90 -4.43 8.02 -9.92
C MET A 90 -3.08 7.91 -9.18
N VAL A 91 -2.39 6.77 -9.29
CA VAL A 91 -1.05 6.57 -8.71
C VAL A 91 -0.07 7.60 -9.25
N LYS A 92 -0.07 7.82 -10.57
CA LYS A 92 0.78 8.84 -11.22
C LYS A 92 0.49 10.26 -10.74
N GLU A 93 -0.77 10.57 -10.49
CA GLU A 93 -1.16 11.88 -9.95
C GLU A 93 -0.68 12.07 -8.50
N PHE A 94 -0.71 11.03 -7.66
CA PHE A 94 -0.06 11.07 -6.34
C PHE A 94 1.45 11.31 -6.47
N GLY A 95 2.14 10.62 -7.38
CA GLY A 95 3.57 10.85 -7.66
C GLY A 95 3.86 12.29 -8.10
N ARG A 96 3.02 12.85 -8.97
CA ARG A 96 3.13 14.25 -9.41
C ARG A 96 2.97 15.23 -8.25
N LEU A 97 1.99 15.02 -7.37
CA LEU A 97 1.76 15.89 -6.22
C LEU A 97 2.85 15.75 -5.16
N GLU A 98 3.35 14.54 -4.88
CA GLU A 98 4.43 14.34 -3.92
C GLU A 98 5.69 15.07 -4.35
N ARG A 99 6.07 15.01 -5.64
CA ARG A 99 7.20 15.80 -6.17
C ARG A 99 7.05 17.31 -5.99
N LYS A 100 5.80 17.81 -5.89
CA LYS A 100 5.49 19.23 -5.70
C LYS A 100 5.42 19.63 -4.22
N HIS A 101 4.90 18.76 -3.36
CA HIS A 101 4.54 19.08 -1.98
C HIS A 101 5.41 18.36 -0.92
N GLU A 102 6.21 17.37 -1.32
CA GLU A 102 7.19 16.57 -0.57
C GLU A 102 6.67 15.73 0.62
N ARG A 103 5.58 16.15 1.26
CA ARG A 103 4.99 15.49 2.43
C ARG A 103 3.58 15.04 2.10
N ALA A 104 3.22 13.83 2.54
CA ALA A 104 1.88 13.29 2.36
C ALA A 104 0.78 14.18 2.94
N ARG A 105 1.05 14.88 4.05
CA ARG A 105 0.12 15.85 4.64
C ARG A 105 -0.22 16.99 3.67
N ASP A 106 0.80 17.52 3.00
CA ASP A 106 0.65 18.67 2.10
C ASP A 106 0.03 18.24 0.77
N VAL A 107 0.32 17.01 0.30
CA VAL A 107 -0.40 16.38 -0.81
C VAL A 107 -1.89 16.22 -0.49
N ALA A 108 -2.24 15.67 0.67
CA ALA A 108 -3.62 15.48 1.10
C ALA A 108 -4.37 16.81 1.22
N ALA A 109 -3.72 17.85 1.76
CA ALA A 109 -4.27 19.19 1.83
C ALA A 109 -4.54 19.78 0.43
N ALA A 110 -3.60 19.63 -0.50
CA ALA A 110 -3.75 20.10 -1.89
C ALA A 110 -4.89 19.38 -2.65
N ILE A 111 -5.17 18.12 -2.31
CA ILE A 111 -6.34 17.40 -2.85
C ILE A 111 -7.63 17.91 -2.19
N ASN A 112 -7.63 18.12 -0.87
CA ASN A 112 -8.78 18.66 -0.16
C ASN A 112 -9.23 20.03 -0.68
N GLU A 113 -8.30 20.91 -1.06
CA GLU A 113 -8.62 22.24 -1.61
C GLU A 113 -9.42 22.19 -2.92
N GLN A 114 -9.47 21.05 -3.61
CA GLN A 114 -10.22 20.87 -4.85
C GLN A 114 -11.70 20.56 -4.63
N PHE A 115 -12.10 20.25 -3.39
CA PHE A 115 -13.44 19.78 -3.07
C PHE A 115 -14.02 20.48 -1.84
N GLU A 116 -15.35 20.62 -1.82
CA GLU A 116 -16.02 21.04 -0.59
C GLU A 116 -15.90 19.93 0.48
N GLY A 117 -15.25 20.25 1.60
CA GLY A 117 -14.99 19.32 2.71
C GLY A 117 -13.78 18.41 2.53
N GLY A 118 -13.39 18.12 1.29
CA GLY A 118 -12.20 17.32 0.96
C GLY A 118 -12.34 15.81 1.25
N PRO A 119 -11.64 14.95 0.49
CA PRO A 119 -11.63 13.51 0.74
C PRO A 119 -10.77 13.09 1.94
N PHE A 120 -9.72 13.82 2.30
CA PHE A 120 -8.82 13.44 3.39
C PHE A 120 -9.22 14.06 4.73
N ARG A 121 -9.32 13.23 5.77
CA ARG A 121 -9.77 13.65 7.09
C ARG A 121 -8.61 13.83 8.05
N PHE A 122 -8.38 15.07 8.47
CA PHE A 122 -7.51 15.39 9.59
C PHE A 122 -8.29 15.30 10.91
N ASN A 123 -7.63 15.50 12.04
CA ASN A 123 -8.29 15.44 13.35
C ASN A 123 -9.46 16.42 13.44
N GLU A 124 -9.31 17.60 12.85
CA GLU A 124 -10.27 18.70 12.88
C GLU A 124 -11.46 18.47 11.94
N SER A 125 -11.29 17.65 10.89
CA SER A 125 -12.31 17.36 9.87
C SER A 125 -12.85 15.93 9.92
N ARG A 126 -12.66 15.22 11.02
CA ARG A 126 -12.95 13.78 11.14
C ARG A 126 -14.39 13.37 10.84
N ASN A 127 -15.33 14.30 11.05
CA ASN A 127 -16.77 14.12 10.80
C ASN A 127 -17.27 14.76 9.50
N ASP A 128 -16.40 15.40 8.71
CA ASP A 128 -16.83 15.98 7.43
C ASP A 128 -17.12 14.85 6.44
N ARG A 129 -18.36 14.84 5.95
CA ARG A 129 -18.88 13.82 5.04
C ARG A 129 -19.24 14.37 3.66
N ARG A 130 -19.03 15.66 3.41
CA ARG A 130 -19.54 16.37 2.21
C ARG A 130 -18.99 15.77 0.92
N PHE A 131 -17.68 15.54 0.84
CA PHE A 131 -17.05 14.91 -0.31
C PHE A 131 -17.70 13.56 -0.64
N TYR A 132 -17.77 12.66 0.34
CA TYR A 132 -18.28 11.29 0.16
C TYR A 132 -19.74 11.27 -0.35
N LEU A 133 -20.58 12.13 0.21
CA LEU A 133 -21.98 12.24 -0.20
C LEU A 133 -22.13 12.89 -1.58
N ALA A 134 -21.32 13.90 -1.90
CA ALA A 134 -21.41 14.64 -3.16
C ALA A 134 -20.88 13.83 -4.37
N HIS A 135 -19.92 12.94 -4.13
CA HIS A 135 -19.21 12.21 -5.18
C HIS A 135 -19.53 10.72 -5.25
N ASP A 136 -20.46 10.23 -4.42
CA ASP A 136 -20.81 8.79 -4.29
C ASP A 136 -19.57 7.91 -4.02
N VAL A 137 -18.68 8.38 -3.13
CA VAL A 137 -17.45 7.68 -2.75
C VAL A 137 -17.58 7.23 -1.30
N ALA A 138 -17.38 5.93 -1.03
CA ALA A 138 -17.39 5.42 0.34
C ALA A 138 -16.20 5.93 1.16
N TYR A 139 -16.31 5.92 2.49
CA TYR A 139 -15.18 6.30 3.36
C TYR A 139 -14.17 5.16 3.55
N PHE A 140 -14.64 3.91 3.55
CA PHE A 140 -13.81 2.71 3.70
C PHE A 140 -13.88 1.89 2.41
N ARG A 141 -12.80 1.20 2.07
CA ARG A 141 -12.83 0.14 1.06
C ARG A 141 -13.57 -1.07 1.64
N GLN A 142 -14.03 -1.99 0.79
CA GLN A 142 -14.62 -3.22 1.31
C GLN A 142 -13.62 -4.00 2.17
N THR A 143 -12.36 -4.10 1.72
CA THR A 143 -11.31 -4.79 2.49
C THR A 143 -11.08 -4.18 3.87
N ASP A 144 -11.22 -2.85 4.00
CA ASP A 144 -11.04 -2.16 5.29
C ASP A 144 -12.19 -2.51 6.26
N LEU A 145 -13.42 -2.66 5.76
CA LEU A 145 -14.60 -3.00 6.58
C LEU A 145 -14.56 -4.44 7.08
N LEU A 146 -13.88 -5.32 6.35
CA LEU A 146 -13.67 -6.73 6.72
C LEU A 146 -12.46 -6.91 7.65
N THR A 147 -11.60 -5.90 7.77
CA THR A 147 -10.36 -5.97 8.52
C THR A 147 -10.52 -5.29 9.88
N PRO A 148 -10.44 -6.03 11.00
CA PRO A 148 -10.57 -5.44 12.33
C PRO A 148 -9.57 -4.31 12.54
N GLN A 149 -10.06 -3.17 13.05
CA GLN A 149 -9.25 -2.00 13.41
C GLN A 149 -8.55 -1.29 12.24
N CYS A 150 -8.87 -1.65 10.99
CA CYS A 150 -8.35 -0.94 9.83
C CYS A 150 -8.85 0.51 9.80
N LEU A 151 -7.93 1.45 9.60
CA LEU A 151 -8.25 2.85 9.38
C LEU A 151 -8.37 3.12 7.89
N SER A 152 -9.33 3.96 7.50
CA SER A 152 -9.48 4.40 6.11
C SER A 152 -8.19 5.02 5.57
N ALA A 153 -7.87 4.71 4.31
CA ALA A 153 -6.80 5.37 3.56
C ALA A 153 -6.96 6.90 3.46
N PHE A 154 -8.18 7.43 3.68
CA PHE A 154 -8.45 8.86 3.75
C PHE A 154 -8.11 9.49 5.10
N TYR A 155 -7.82 8.70 6.14
CA TYR A 155 -7.56 9.24 7.46
C TYR A 155 -6.11 9.73 7.61
N MET A 156 -5.96 11.02 7.89
CA MET A 156 -4.71 11.78 8.04
C MET A 156 -4.57 12.40 9.45
N GLY A 157 -5.22 11.79 10.45
CA GLY A 157 -5.20 12.28 11.83
C GLY A 157 -3.87 12.07 12.56
N SER A 158 -3.86 12.26 13.88
CA SER A 158 -2.65 12.08 14.70
C SER A 158 -2.22 10.61 14.81
N GLY A 159 -0.92 10.35 14.62
CA GLY A 159 -0.29 9.03 14.75
C GLY A 159 0.34 8.54 13.44
N ALA A 160 0.72 7.26 13.39
CA ALA A 160 1.04 6.55 12.15
C ALA A 160 -0.26 6.25 11.39
N ALA A 161 -0.93 7.29 10.88
CA ALA A 161 -2.18 7.12 10.16
C ALA A 161 -1.91 6.48 8.79
N VAL A 162 -2.66 5.41 8.48
CA VAL A 162 -2.58 4.62 7.23
C VAL A 162 -2.60 5.50 5.98
N GLY A 163 -3.30 6.64 6.01
CA GLY A 163 -3.34 7.59 4.88
C GLY A 163 -1.96 8.15 4.51
N PHE A 164 -1.08 8.42 5.49
CA PHE A 164 0.27 8.87 5.18
C PHE A 164 1.08 7.79 4.46
N HIS A 165 0.94 6.54 4.88
CA HIS A 165 1.64 5.39 4.27
C HIS A 165 1.15 5.20 2.84
N THR A 166 -0.16 5.26 2.65
CA THR A 166 -0.83 5.17 1.35
C THR A 166 -0.29 6.21 0.38
N VAL A 167 -0.36 7.50 0.73
CA VAL A 167 0.05 8.58 -0.19
C VAL A 167 1.52 8.48 -0.57
N THR A 168 2.42 8.20 0.38
CA THR A 168 3.85 8.09 0.06
C THR A 168 4.20 6.81 -0.67
N PHE A 169 3.48 5.70 -0.42
CA PHE A 169 3.69 4.45 -1.15
C PHE A 169 3.21 4.59 -2.60
N LEU A 170 2.05 5.20 -2.85
CA LEU A 170 1.57 5.44 -4.21
C LEU A 170 2.50 6.38 -4.98
N ALA A 171 3.10 7.38 -4.31
CA ALA A 171 4.14 8.20 -4.93
C ALA A 171 5.38 7.38 -5.32
N CYS A 172 5.84 6.46 -4.47
CA CYS A 172 6.92 5.52 -4.78
C CYS A 172 6.53 4.60 -5.96
N MET A 173 5.32 4.03 -5.92
CA MET A 173 4.77 3.16 -6.97
C MET A 173 4.66 3.89 -8.31
N SER A 174 4.35 5.19 -8.32
CA SER A 174 4.36 6.02 -9.53
C SER A 174 5.72 5.96 -10.24
N GLU A 175 6.83 6.07 -9.51
CA GLU A 175 8.17 6.01 -10.11
C GLU A 175 8.51 4.62 -10.65
N LEU A 176 8.07 3.57 -9.96
CA LEU A 176 8.21 2.19 -10.43
C LEU A 176 7.38 1.95 -11.71
N ILE A 177 6.14 2.42 -11.75
CA ILE A 177 5.28 2.34 -12.95
C ILE A 177 5.92 3.11 -14.11
N GLU A 178 6.37 4.35 -13.88
CA GLU A 178 7.03 5.15 -14.90
C GLU A 178 8.30 4.44 -15.44
N ALA A 179 9.05 3.74 -14.59
CA ALA A 179 10.22 2.95 -15.02
C ALA A 179 9.84 1.68 -15.78
N ARG A 180 8.77 0.99 -15.38
CA ARG A 180 8.20 -0.14 -16.11
C ARG A 180 7.77 0.28 -17.52
N GLU A 181 7.16 1.47 -17.67
CA GLU A 181 6.77 2.02 -18.96
C GLU A 181 7.97 2.38 -19.86
N ARG A 182 9.12 2.71 -19.25
CA ARG A 182 10.40 2.88 -19.97
C ARG A 182 11.11 1.55 -20.27
N GLY A 183 10.58 0.42 -19.80
CA GLY A 183 11.18 -0.90 -19.96
C GLY A 183 12.40 -1.16 -19.08
N GLU A 184 12.58 -0.41 -17.99
CA GLU A 184 13.74 -0.53 -17.09
C GLU A 184 13.56 -1.65 -16.06
N VAL A 185 12.32 -1.97 -15.71
CA VAL A 185 11.91 -3.01 -14.76
C VAL A 185 10.60 -3.64 -15.24
N ASP A 186 10.25 -4.82 -14.74
CA ASP A 186 8.95 -5.44 -14.99
C ASP A 186 8.36 -6.03 -13.71
N PHE A 187 7.06 -5.83 -13.52
CA PHE A 187 6.33 -6.31 -12.34
C PHE A 187 4.81 -6.20 -12.55
N GLN A 188 4.08 -6.90 -11.69
CA GLN A 188 2.64 -6.84 -11.54
C GLN A 188 2.26 -6.14 -10.22
N VAL A 189 1.12 -5.45 -10.19
CA VAL A 189 0.50 -4.97 -8.95
C VAL A 189 -0.86 -5.65 -8.75
N TRP A 190 -0.93 -6.49 -7.74
CA TRP A 190 -2.15 -7.20 -7.38
C TRP A 190 -3.01 -6.38 -6.40
N PRO A 191 -4.36 -6.41 -6.51
CA PRO A 191 -5.17 -7.13 -7.51
C PRO A 191 -5.48 -6.31 -8.79
N PHE A 192 -4.94 -5.09 -8.91
CA PHE A 192 -5.25 -4.15 -10.01
C PHE A 192 -4.96 -4.70 -11.40
N GLU A 193 -3.94 -5.56 -11.51
CA GLU A 193 -3.48 -6.14 -12.77
C GLU A 193 -3.82 -7.64 -12.90
N GLY A 194 -4.85 -8.08 -12.18
CA GLY A 194 -5.40 -9.44 -12.23
C GLY A 194 -4.80 -10.39 -11.19
N GLU A 195 -4.88 -11.69 -11.47
CA GLU A 195 -4.43 -12.76 -10.56
C GLU A 195 -2.90 -12.76 -10.36
N LEU A 196 -2.43 -13.27 -9.22
CA LEU A 196 -1.00 -13.41 -8.92
C LEU A 196 -0.31 -14.30 -9.97
N ARG A 197 0.75 -13.79 -10.59
CA ARG A 197 1.54 -14.50 -11.61
C ARG A 197 2.96 -14.79 -11.09
N GLY A 198 3.68 -15.69 -11.74
CA GLY A 198 5.10 -15.97 -11.44
C GLY A 198 6.08 -14.88 -11.93
N VAL A 199 5.72 -13.61 -11.80
CA VAL A 199 6.55 -12.43 -12.10
C VAL A 199 6.69 -11.61 -10.82
N HIS A 200 7.64 -10.68 -10.74
CA HIS A 200 7.70 -9.75 -9.60
C HIS A 200 6.33 -9.15 -9.34
N THR A 201 5.79 -9.28 -8.13
CA THR A 201 4.41 -8.90 -7.83
C THR A 201 4.34 -8.17 -6.51
N PHE A 202 3.77 -6.96 -6.53
CA PHE A 202 3.42 -6.23 -5.32
C PHE A 202 2.01 -6.61 -4.86
N ALA A 203 1.87 -6.81 -3.55
CA ALA A 203 0.59 -7.01 -2.89
C ALA A 203 0.52 -6.18 -1.60
N GLU A 204 -0.66 -5.61 -1.34
CA GLU A 204 -0.97 -5.01 -0.05
C GLU A 204 -1.10 -6.12 1.00
N VAL A 205 -0.41 -5.97 2.14
CA VAL A 205 -0.48 -6.93 3.26
C VAL A 205 -0.63 -6.15 4.55
N TYR A 206 -1.54 -6.57 5.42
CA TYR A 206 -1.78 -5.90 6.71
C TYR A 206 -1.25 -6.75 7.89
N PRO A 207 -0.11 -6.39 8.50
CA PRO A 207 0.58 -7.21 9.50
C PRO A 207 -0.25 -7.56 10.75
N ALA A 208 -1.24 -6.73 11.09
CA ALA A 208 -2.11 -6.98 12.24
C ALA A 208 -3.03 -8.21 12.06
N LEU A 209 -3.23 -8.70 10.82
CA LEU A 209 -3.94 -9.95 10.54
C LEU A 209 -3.05 -11.20 10.67
N LEU A 210 -1.74 -11.01 10.75
CA LEU A 210 -0.76 -12.08 10.68
C LEU A 210 -0.40 -12.59 12.07
N GLU A 211 -0.06 -13.86 12.14
CA GLU A 211 0.45 -14.47 13.37
C GLU A 211 1.86 -13.95 13.66
N MET A 212 2.20 -13.85 14.94
CA MET A 212 3.52 -13.38 15.35
C MET A 212 4.58 -14.39 14.86
N PRO A 213 5.73 -13.92 14.33
CA PRO A 213 6.88 -14.79 14.15
C PRO A 213 7.31 -15.32 15.52
N ASP A 214 8.04 -16.44 15.54
CA ASP A 214 8.67 -16.93 16.77
C ASP A 214 9.35 -15.78 17.52
N ALA A 215 9.09 -15.67 18.82
CA ALA A 215 9.38 -14.48 19.62
C ALA A 215 10.86 -14.06 19.49
N ARG A 216 11.08 -13.01 18.70
CA ARG A 216 12.35 -12.30 18.55
C ARG A 216 12.22 -10.99 19.31
N ASP A 217 12.58 -11.02 20.59
CA ASP A 217 12.48 -9.87 21.51
C ASP A 217 13.42 -8.71 21.12
N ASP A 218 14.37 -8.94 20.20
CA ASP A 218 15.35 -7.97 19.74
C ASP A 218 14.85 -7.01 18.66
N LEU A 219 13.70 -7.30 18.04
CA LEU A 219 13.18 -6.53 16.91
C LEU A 219 12.41 -5.27 17.35
N SER A 220 12.50 -4.19 16.59
CA SER A 220 11.56 -3.06 16.70
C SER A 220 10.15 -3.44 16.21
N GLY A 221 9.16 -2.56 16.42
CA GLY A 221 7.80 -2.77 15.91
C GLY A 221 7.79 -2.95 14.39
N ASP A 222 8.44 -1.99 13.71
CA ASP A 222 8.51 -1.94 12.25
C ASP A 222 9.20 -3.18 11.66
N GLU A 223 10.32 -3.59 12.26
CA GLU A 223 11.05 -4.81 11.86
C GLU A 223 10.24 -6.09 12.08
N ARG A 224 9.45 -6.17 13.17
CA ARG A 224 8.55 -7.31 13.39
C ARG A 224 7.48 -7.40 12.32
N ASP A 225 6.90 -6.27 11.92
CA ASP A 225 5.83 -6.23 10.94
C ASP A 225 6.35 -6.59 9.54
N ALA A 226 7.52 -6.09 9.13
CA ALA A 226 8.20 -6.55 7.92
C ALA A 226 8.48 -8.07 7.96
N MET A 227 8.87 -8.61 9.13
CA MET A 227 9.16 -10.05 9.29
C MET A 227 7.91 -10.93 9.23
N LYS A 228 6.79 -10.47 9.82
CA LYS A 228 5.49 -11.14 9.69
C LYS A 228 5.06 -11.26 8.24
N ILE A 229 5.18 -10.17 7.48
CA ILE A 229 4.80 -10.14 6.08
C ILE A 229 5.60 -11.18 5.30
N VAL A 230 6.94 -11.15 5.39
CA VAL A 230 7.77 -12.06 4.60
C VAL A 230 7.56 -13.52 4.98
N GLN A 231 7.35 -13.81 6.27
CA GLN A 231 7.02 -15.15 6.74
C GLN A 231 5.67 -15.62 6.19
N PHE A 232 4.64 -14.79 6.27
CA PHE A 232 3.31 -15.09 5.75
C PHE A 232 3.33 -15.41 4.25
N LEU A 233 4.05 -14.60 3.47
CA LEU A 233 4.17 -14.80 2.03
C LEU A 233 4.90 -16.11 1.69
N ARG A 234 5.96 -16.45 2.44
CA ARG A 234 6.71 -17.72 2.31
C ARG A 234 5.83 -18.93 2.61
N ASP A 235 5.05 -18.86 3.69
CA ASP A 235 4.22 -19.98 4.12
C ASP A 235 3.09 -20.28 3.13
N GLY A 236 2.78 -19.34 2.21
CA GLY A 236 1.93 -19.58 1.05
C GLY A 236 0.45 -19.80 1.38
N ARG A 237 0.03 -19.51 2.61
CA ARG A 237 -1.34 -19.74 3.12
C ARG A 237 -2.26 -18.54 2.92
N TYR A 238 -2.25 -17.95 1.74
CA TYR A 238 -3.15 -16.84 1.40
C TYR A 238 -4.39 -17.34 0.66
N ALA A 239 -5.57 -16.83 1.03
CA ALA A 239 -6.79 -17.02 0.27
C ALA A 239 -7.03 -15.79 -0.59
N PHE A 240 -7.52 -16.04 -1.79
CA PHE A 240 -8.30 -15.06 -2.50
C PHE A 240 -9.71 -15.61 -2.68
N GLU A 241 -10.49 -15.58 -1.61
CA GLU A 241 -11.92 -15.87 -1.70
C GLU A 241 -12.69 -14.68 -1.15
N ILE A 242 -13.24 -13.88 -2.06
CA ILE A 242 -14.10 -12.77 -1.68
C ILE A 242 -15.45 -13.37 -1.33
N HIS A 243 -15.64 -13.78 -0.08
CA HIS A 243 -16.94 -14.22 0.39
C HIS A 243 -18.01 -13.19 0.03
N ALA A 244 -19.19 -13.67 -0.39
CA ALA A 244 -20.31 -12.82 -0.78
C ALA A 244 -20.74 -11.92 0.39
N PHE A 245 -20.18 -10.72 0.48
CA PHE A 245 -20.53 -9.71 1.45
C PHE A 245 -21.08 -8.48 0.73
N ASP A 246 -22.17 -7.90 1.27
CA ASP A 246 -22.84 -6.74 0.68
C ASP A 246 -22.41 -5.41 1.34
N LEU A 247 -21.73 -5.47 2.50
CA LEU A 247 -21.25 -4.28 3.18
C LEU A 247 -20.12 -3.61 2.39
N GLY A 248 -20.20 -2.29 2.21
CA GLY A 248 -19.22 -1.52 1.43
C GLY A 248 -19.36 -1.66 -0.08
N ARG A 249 -20.42 -2.31 -0.56
CA ARG A 249 -20.64 -2.54 -1.98
C ARG A 249 -21.09 -1.28 -2.72
N HIS A 250 -20.36 -0.91 -3.76
CA HIS A 250 -20.76 0.14 -4.69
C HIS A 250 -21.51 -0.47 -5.89
N LEU A 251 -22.80 -0.16 -5.99
CA LEU A 251 -23.72 -0.78 -6.96
C LEU A 251 -23.40 -0.46 -8.44
N SER A 252 -22.64 0.60 -8.70
CA SER A 252 -22.23 1.02 -10.05
C SER A 252 -21.08 0.19 -10.63
N PHE A 253 -20.42 -0.64 -9.81
CA PHE A 253 -19.33 -1.51 -10.22
C PHE A 253 -19.81 -2.96 -10.26
N SER A 254 -19.10 -3.86 -10.96
CA SER A 254 -19.14 -5.29 -10.59
C SER A 254 -18.25 -5.52 -9.36
N ARG A 255 -18.32 -6.70 -8.73
CA ARG A 255 -17.50 -6.99 -7.55
C ARG A 255 -16.01 -6.93 -7.90
N ASN A 256 -15.63 -7.65 -8.96
CA ASN A 256 -14.26 -7.67 -9.46
C ASN A 256 -13.82 -6.28 -9.92
N ALA A 257 -14.71 -5.48 -10.53
CA ALA A 257 -14.37 -4.12 -10.93
C ALA A 257 -14.16 -3.18 -9.74
N GLN A 258 -14.92 -3.34 -8.64
CA GLN A 258 -14.67 -2.56 -7.42
C GLN A 258 -13.33 -2.94 -6.80
N ILE A 259 -13.00 -4.24 -6.71
CA ILE A 259 -11.72 -4.71 -6.17
C ILE A 259 -10.55 -4.25 -7.04
N ALA A 260 -10.69 -4.32 -8.36
CA ALA A 260 -9.70 -3.81 -9.31
C ALA A 260 -9.59 -2.27 -9.30
N SER A 261 -10.52 -1.56 -8.66
CA SER A 261 -10.47 -0.10 -8.48
C SER A 261 -9.90 0.28 -7.10
N GLU A 262 -10.31 -0.40 -6.03
CA GLU A 262 -9.97 -0.02 -4.65
C GLU A 262 -8.81 -0.81 -4.02
N GLY A 263 -8.48 -1.98 -4.58
CA GLY A 263 -7.48 -2.91 -4.05
C GLY A 263 -8.06 -3.92 -3.07
N TRP A 264 -7.18 -4.78 -2.55
CA TRP A 264 -7.51 -5.80 -1.55
C TRP A 264 -6.29 -6.13 -0.70
N ILE A 265 -6.51 -6.50 0.57
CA ILE A 265 -5.44 -6.99 1.45
C ILE A 265 -5.21 -8.48 1.17
N LEU A 266 -3.98 -8.86 0.82
CA LEU A 266 -3.56 -10.25 0.75
C LEU A 266 -3.43 -10.80 2.18
N GLY A 267 -4.34 -11.69 2.55
CA GLY A 267 -4.49 -12.21 3.91
C GLY A 267 -4.64 -13.74 3.98
N PRO A 268 -4.60 -14.31 5.19
CA PRO A 268 -4.65 -15.75 5.40
C PRO A 268 -5.99 -16.37 4.98
N LEU A 269 -5.97 -17.67 4.64
CA LEU A 269 -7.19 -18.45 4.38
C LEU A 269 -8.12 -18.50 5.62
N GLY A 270 -9.38 -18.09 5.45
CA GLY A 270 -10.49 -18.41 6.37
C GLY A 270 -10.57 -17.60 7.67
N LYS A 271 -10.03 -16.38 7.71
CA LYS A 271 -10.26 -15.42 8.82
C LYS A 271 -11.13 -14.26 8.36
#